data_AF-A0A831P2B5-F1
#
_entry.id   AF-A0A831P2B5-F1
#
_cell.length_a   1.000
_cell.length_b   1.000
_cell.length_c   1.000
_cell.angle_alpha   90.00
_cell.angle_beta   90.00
_cell.angle_gamma   90.00
#
_symmetry.space_group_name_H-M   'P 1'
#
loop_
_entity.id
_entity.type
_entity.pdbx_description
1 polymer ?
#
loop_
_entity_poly.entity_id
_entity_poly.type
_entity_poly.pdbx_seq_one_letter_code
_entity_poly.pdbx_strand_id
1 'polypeptide(L)'
;MLHKTIISEGGDLLLKYVVGILGYRGKDRKVELSKNKENRVYAKDCKGFSLLEALVGIAILSIGILAIASMQAAASRSNVIADTRTRAATLAADRIEKLVTLSWSDPLLADADGDGQLGLSDTEFDNDPSTQGDADNRVTNGAYTIYWNVADNFPITNTKTVRVIVTWQLYGIQGSVSMERVIPRII
;
A
#
# COMPACT_ATOMS: atom_id res chain seq x y z
N MET A 1 58.65 -103.62 -64.37
CA MET A 1 57.35 -103.32 -63.71
C MET A 1 57.23 -101.80 -63.68
N LEU A 2 56.54 -101.20 -64.66
CA LEU A 2 55.16 -100.67 -64.56
C LEU A 2 55.08 -99.57 -63.47
N HIS A 3 54.63 -98.32 -63.68
CA HIS A 3 53.85 -97.70 -64.76
C HIS A 3 53.73 -96.18 -64.46
N LYS A 4 54.07 -95.33 -65.44
CA LYS A 4 53.54 -93.98 -65.78
C LYS A 4 53.46 -92.83 -64.73
N THR A 5 53.37 -91.52 -65.05
CA THR A 5 53.74 -90.59 -66.14
C THR A 5 53.19 -89.19 -65.70
N ILE A 6 53.72 -88.09 -66.28
CA ILE A 6 53.10 -86.75 -66.53
C ILE A 6 52.93 -85.81 -65.29
N ILE A 7 53.06 -84.48 -65.24
CA ILE A 7 53.21 -83.30 -66.15
C ILE A 7 53.68 -82.14 -65.21
N SER A 8 54.63 -81.27 -65.60
CA SER A 8 54.44 -79.93 -66.20
C SER A 8 54.00 -78.78 -65.27
N GLU A 9 54.89 -77.77 -65.16
CA GLU A 9 54.62 -76.32 -65.25
C GLU A 9 53.40 -75.68 -64.53
N GLY A 10 52.96 -76.19 -63.38
CA GLY A 10 51.80 -75.65 -62.64
C GLY A 10 52.08 -74.63 -61.53
N GLY A 11 53.34 -74.40 -61.13
CA GLY A 11 53.66 -73.64 -59.91
C GLY A 11 53.69 -72.12 -60.04
N ASP A 12 54.02 -71.59 -61.22
CA ASP A 12 54.35 -70.15 -61.38
C ASP A 12 53.11 -69.26 -61.69
N LEU A 13 51.95 -69.87 -61.96
CA LEU A 13 50.70 -69.14 -62.19
C LEU A 13 49.94 -68.77 -60.90
N LEU A 14 50.20 -69.45 -59.77
CA LEU A 14 49.48 -69.17 -58.51
C LEU A 14 50.07 -67.98 -57.72
N LEU A 15 51.34 -67.64 -57.91
CA LEU A 15 51.93 -66.45 -57.28
C LEU A 15 51.51 -65.13 -57.95
N LYS A 16 51.17 -65.15 -59.24
CA LYS A 16 50.71 -63.95 -59.97
C LYS A 16 49.24 -63.61 -59.68
N TYR A 17 48.40 -64.62 -59.39
CA TYR A 17 46.98 -64.38 -59.08
C TYR A 17 46.74 -63.78 -57.69
N VAL A 18 47.57 -64.10 -56.69
CA VAL A 18 47.40 -63.55 -55.32
C VAL A 18 47.94 -62.12 -55.20
N VAL A 19 48.99 -61.76 -55.94
CA VAL A 19 49.59 -60.41 -55.88
C VAL A 19 48.80 -59.37 -56.70
N GLY A 20 48.00 -59.80 -57.70
CA GLY A 20 47.22 -58.90 -58.56
C GLY A 20 45.96 -58.28 -57.96
N ILE A 21 45.45 -58.79 -56.83
CA ILE A 21 44.17 -58.33 -56.25
C ILE A 21 44.39 -57.25 -55.15
N LEU A 22 45.62 -57.06 -54.66
CA LEU A 22 45.95 -56.02 -53.69
C LEU A 22 46.72 -54.86 -54.34
N GLY A 23 46.20 -54.37 -55.46
CA GLY A 23 46.51 -53.03 -55.94
C GLY A 23 45.87 -51.98 -55.06
N TYR A 24 46.56 -51.52 -54.01
CA TYR A 24 46.27 -50.23 -53.38
C TYR A 24 47.52 -49.36 -53.29
N ARG A 25 47.85 -48.81 -54.46
CA ARG A 25 48.21 -47.40 -54.71
C ARG A 25 48.47 -46.59 -53.43
N GLY A 26 49.75 -46.37 -53.12
CA GLY A 26 50.19 -45.39 -52.14
C GLY A 26 49.56 -44.03 -52.45
N LYS A 27 48.63 -43.61 -51.60
CA LYS A 27 48.06 -42.27 -51.63
C LYS A 27 48.94 -41.47 -50.67
N ASP A 28 49.73 -40.55 -51.22
CA ASP A 28 50.47 -39.56 -50.44
C ASP A 28 49.48 -38.83 -49.54
N ARG A 29 49.38 -39.26 -48.29
CA ARG A 29 48.65 -38.53 -47.27
C ARG A 29 49.54 -37.34 -46.92
N LYS A 30 49.33 -36.22 -47.63
CA LYS A 30 49.59 -34.90 -47.03
C LYS A 30 48.74 -34.86 -45.77
N VAL A 31 49.38 -35.03 -44.62
CA VAL A 31 48.80 -34.64 -43.35
C VAL A 31 48.76 -33.12 -43.39
N GLU A 32 47.67 -32.57 -43.93
CA GLU A 32 47.36 -31.17 -43.68
C GLU A 32 47.13 -31.06 -42.19
N LEU A 33 48.06 -30.38 -41.51
CA LEU A 33 47.90 -29.91 -40.15
C LEU A 33 46.52 -29.25 -40.08
N SER A 34 45.56 -29.95 -39.48
CA SER A 34 44.29 -29.36 -39.07
C SER A 34 44.66 -28.16 -38.21
N LYS A 35 44.48 -26.96 -38.77
CA LYS A 35 44.61 -25.72 -38.01
C LYS A 35 43.54 -25.82 -36.93
N ASN A 36 43.96 -26.19 -35.73
CA ASN A 36 43.14 -26.16 -34.54
C ASN A 36 42.70 -24.70 -34.37
N LYS A 37 41.48 -24.38 -34.82
CA LYS A 37 40.84 -23.11 -34.50
C LYS A 37 40.69 -23.13 -32.99
N GLU A 38 41.57 -22.40 -32.33
CA GLU A 38 41.56 -22.21 -30.89
C GLU A 38 40.13 -21.87 -30.46
N ASN A 39 39.46 -22.84 -29.86
CA ASN A 39 38.14 -22.66 -29.28
C ASN A 39 38.37 -21.91 -27.97
N ARG A 40 38.64 -20.61 -28.05
CA ARG A 40 38.80 -19.76 -26.88
C ARG A 40 37.42 -19.63 -26.24
N VAL A 41 37.17 -20.49 -25.24
CA VAL A 41 36.06 -20.32 -24.32
C VAL A 41 36.27 -18.97 -23.64
N TYR A 42 35.52 -17.96 -24.09
CA TYR A 42 35.48 -16.67 -23.40
C TYR A 42 34.79 -16.90 -22.06
N ALA A 43 35.58 -17.15 -21.02
CA ALA A 43 35.10 -17.03 -19.66
C ALA A 43 34.56 -15.61 -19.52
N LYS A 44 33.24 -15.48 -19.35
CA LYS A 44 32.60 -14.19 -19.12
C LYS A 44 33.19 -13.65 -17.84
N ASP A 45 33.88 -12.51 -17.91
CA ASP A 45 34.44 -11.84 -16.73
C ASP A 45 33.30 -11.52 -15.76
N CYS A 46 33.12 -12.36 -14.75
CA CYS A 46 32.26 -12.09 -13.61
C CYS A 46 32.98 -11.07 -12.72
N LYS A 47 32.95 -9.80 -13.13
CA LYS A 47 33.44 -8.69 -12.30
C LYS A 47 32.58 -8.64 -11.04
N GLY A 48 33.14 -9.06 -9.91
CA GLY A 48 32.50 -8.92 -8.60
C GLY A 48 32.31 -7.43 -8.24
N PHE A 49 31.42 -7.16 -7.29
CA PHE A 49 31.13 -5.79 -6.83
C PHE A 49 32.40 -5.09 -6.34
N SER A 50 32.60 -3.84 -6.79
CA SER A 50 33.66 -2.98 -6.25
C SER A 50 33.27 -2.44 -4.88
N LEU A 51 34.22 -2.38 -3.94
CA LEU A 51 34.01 -1.71 -2.64
C LEU A 51 33.54 -0.26 -2.79
N LEU A 52 34.01 0.42 -3.84
CA LEU A 52 33.57 1.78 -4.16
C LEU A 52 32.08 1.84 -4.50
N GLU A 53 31.58 0.83 -5.22
CA GLU A 53 30.18 0.73 -5.62
C GLU A 53 29.27 0.49 -4.42
N ALA A 54 29.69 -0.36 -3.48
CA ALA A 54 29.00 -0.55 -2.20
C ALA A 54 28.99 0.74 -1.36
N LEU A 55 30.11 1.46 -1.28
CA LEU A 55 30.19 2.73 -0.56
C LEU A 55 29.28 3.80 -1.16
N VAL A 56 29.27 3.94 -2.49
CA VAL A 56 28.37 4.86 -3.20
C VAL A 56 26.91 4.44 -2.99
N GLY A 57 26.60 3.15 -3.05
CA GLY A 57 25.25 2.61 -2.80
C GLY A 57 24.75 2.92 -1.38
N ILE A 58 25.58 2.70 -0.36
CA ILE A 58 25.24 3.01 1.04
C ILE A 58 25.10 4.52 1.25
N ALA A 59 25.91 5.36 0.58
CA ALA A 59 25.79 6.80 0.64
C ALA A 59 24.44 7.28 0.08
N ILE A 60 24.04 6.79 -1.10
CA ILE A 60 22.75 7.11 -1.71
C ILE A 60 21.59 6.59 -0.85
N LEU A 61 21.69 5.35 -0.35
CA LEU A 61 20.69 4.75 0.52
C LEU A 61 20.46 5.58 1.80
N SER A 62 21.54 6.07 2.41
CA SER A 62 21.48 6.86 3.64
C SER A 62 20.69 8.16 3.42
N ILE A 63 20.90 8.86 2.30
CA ILE A 63 20.14 10.05 1.94
C ILE A 63 18.64 9.72 1.79
N GLY A 64 18.33 8.58 1.16
CA GLY A 64 16.95 8.10 1.00
C GLY A 64 16.24 7.84 2.33
N ILE A 65 16.91 7.19 3.28
CA ILE A 65 16.33 6.88 4.61
C ILE A 65 16.03 8.16 5.41
N LEU A 66 16.90 9.17 5.34
CA LEU A 66 16.64 10.47 5.98
C LEU A 66 15.41 11.16 5.38
N ALA A 67 15.22 11.11 4.07
CA ALA A 67 14.02 11.65 3.43
C ALA A 67 12.75 10.95 3.92
N ILE A 68 12.77 9.61 4.00
CA ILE A 68 11.64 8.81 4.49
C ILE A 68 11.32 9.12 5.95
N ALA A 69 12.32 9.35 6.80
CA ALA A 69 12.09 9.66 8.21
C ALA A 69 11.22 10.92 8.40
N SER A 70 11.42 11.96 7.59
CA SER A 70 10.58 13.16 7.65
C SER A 70 9.13 12.89 7.19
N MET A 71 8.94 12.05 6.17
CA MET A 71 7.62 11.59 5.72
C MET A 71 6.90 10.75 6.78
N GLN A 72 7.61 9.86 7.49
CA GLN A 72 7.02 9.05 8.56
C GLN A 72 6.47 9.90 9.70
N ALA A 73 7.19 10.96 10.08
CA ALA A 73 6.72 11.91 11.09
C ALA A 73 5.46 12.65 10.63
N ALA A 74 5.42 13.09 9.37
CA ALA A 74 4.24 13.75 8.80
C ALA A 74 3.03 12.80 8.72
N ALA A 75 3.23 11.56 8.27
CA ALA A 75 2.18 10.54 8.19
C ALA A 75 1.60 10.22 9.57
N SER A 76 2.46 10.09 10.59
CA SER A 76 2.02 9.83 11.96
C SER A 76 1.13 10.96 12.49
N ARG A 77 1.52 12.22 12.27
CA ARG A 77 0.70 13.38 12.67
C ARG A 77 -0.64 13.40 11.94
N SER A 78 -0.63 13.11 10.64
CA SER A 78 -1.86 13.03 9.84
C SER A 78 -2.82 11.96 10.38
N ASN A 79 -2.30 10.79 10.76
CA ASN A 79 -3.10 9.72 11.35
C ASN A 79 -3.71 10.12 12.70
N VAL A 80 -2.98 10.82 13.56
CA VAL A 80 -3.53 11.32 14.84
C VAL A 80 -4.65 12.33 14.61
N ILE A 81 -4.49 13.23 13.64
CA ILE A 81 -5.54 14.21 13.28
C ILE A 81 -6.78 13.47 12.74
N ALA A 82 -6.58 12.47 11.89
CA ALA A 82 -7.66 11.66 11.34
C ALA A 82 -8.40 10.87 12.45
N ASP A 83 -7.67 10.18 13.32
CA ASP A 83 -8.24 9.48 14.49
C ASP A 83 -9.07 10.42 15.36
N THR A 84 -8.51 11.61 15.65
CA THR A 84 -9.18 12.61 16.48
C THR A 84 -10.50 13.04 15.87
N ARG A 85 -10.54 13.28 14.55
CA ARG A 85 -11.75 13.63 13.80
C ARG A 85 -12.76 12.49 13.76
N THR A 86 -12.31 11.26 13.53
CA THR A 86 -13.19 10.08 13.52
C THR A 86 -13.86 9.90 14.87
N ARG A 87 -13.12 10.01 15.97
CA ARG A 87 -13.66 9.93 17.33
C ARG A 87 -14.64 11.07 17.62
N ALA A 88 -14.35 12.30 17.19
CA ALA A 88 -15.30 13.42 17.33
C ALA A 88 -16.61 13.15 16.59
N ALA A 89 -16.55 12.61 15.36
CA ALA A 89 -17.73 12.25 14.59
C ALA A 89 -18.53 11.12 15.24
N THR A 90 -17.86 10.10 15.81
CA THR A 90 -18.53 9.05 16.59
C THR A 90 -19.22 9.61 17.83
N LEU A 91 -18.59 10.53 18.56
CA LEU A 91 -19.20 11.20 19.72
C LEU A 91 -20.41 12.06 19.33
N ALA A 92 -20.34 12.76 18.20
CA ALA A 92 -21.46 13.53 17.67
C ALA A 92 -22.65 12.63 17.31
N ALA A 93 -22.37 11.51 16.62
CA ALA A 93 -23.40 10.55 16.24
C ALA A 93 -24.05 9.89 17.46
N ASP A 94 -23.26 9.39 18.43
CA ASP A 94 -23.77 8.81 19.68
C ASP A 94 -24.63 9.82 20.47
N ARG A 95 -24.24 11.09 20.48
CA ARG A 95 -25.04 12.15 21.12
C ARG A 95 -26.37 12.35 20.41
N ILE A 96 -26.39 12.44 19.08
CA ILE A 96 -27.64 12.55 18.31
C ILE A 96 -28.54 11.34 18.56
N GLU A 97 -27.99 10.13 18.53
CA GLU A 97 -28.76 8.91 18.76
C GLU A 97 -29.42 8.92 20.13
N LYS A 98 -28.70 9.32 21.18
CA LYS A 98 -29.27 9.50 22.52
C LYS A 98 -30.38 10.54 22.53
N LEU A 99 -30.16 11.72 21.96
CA LEU A 99 -31.15 12.81 21.94
C LEU A 99 -32.43 12.43 21.18
N VAL A 100 -32.32 11.65 20.10
CA VAL A 100 -33.46 11.16 19.32
C VAL A 100 -34.30 10.13 20.10
N THR A 101 -33.72 9.41 21.06
CA THR A 101 -34.47 8.48 21.91
C THR A 101 -35.20 9.15 23.08
N LEU A 102 -34.93 10.43 23.35
CA LEU A 102 -35.56 11.15 24.44
C LEU A 102 -37.02 11.49 24.12
N SER A 103 -37.81 11.67 25.17
CA SER A 103 -39.20 12.11 25.02
C SER A 103 -39.26 13.54 24.49
N TRP A 104 -40.34 13.89 23.78
CA TRP A 104 -40.50 15.22 23.18
C TRP A 104 -40.38 16.39 24.16
N SER A 105 -40.80 16.18 25.41
CA SER A 105 -40.78 17.18 26.49
C SER A 105 -39.57 17.04 27.42
N ASP A 106 -38.54 16.31 27.02
CA ASP A 106 -37.32 16.16 27.82
C ASP A 106 -36.59 17.51 27.95
N PRO A 107 -36.14 17.91 29.16
CA PRO A 107 -35.41 19.16 29.35
C PRO A 107 -34.14 19.28 28.50
N LEU A 108 -33.50 18.16 28.12
CA LEU A 108 -32.32 18.18 27.24
C LEU A 108 -32.66 18.50 25.78
N LEU A 109 -33.95 18.54 25.44
CA LEU A 109 -34.50 18.95 24.15
C LEU A 109 -35.25 20.30 24.25
N ALA A 110 -35.00 21.08 25.31
CA ALA A 110 -35.47 22.45 25.42
C ALA A 110 -34.44 23.41 24.79
N ASP A 111 -34.96 24.40 24.07
CA ASP A 111 -34.27 25.64 23.72
C ASP A 111 -34.14 26.45 25.01
N ALA A 112 -32.93 26.54 25.56
CA ALA A 112 -32.69 26.99 26.92
C ALA A 112 -32.67 28.52 27.02
N ASP A 113 -32.05 29.18 26.04
CA ASP A 113 -31.91 30.64 25.96
C ASP A 113 -32.97 31.30 25.05
N GLY A 114 -33.74 30.50 24.31
CA GLY A 114 -34.88 30.93 23.50
C GLY A 114 -34.48 31.61 22.20
N ASP A 115 -33.26 31.38 21.71
CA ASP A 115 -32.74 32.02 20.51
C ASP A 115 -33.06 31.23 19.20
N GLY A 116 -33.57 30.01 19.36
CA GLY A 116 -34.12 29.16 18.31
C GLY A 116 -33.13 28.84 17.19
N GLN A 117 -33.44 29.24 15.96
CA GLN A 117 -32.60 28.92 14.80
C GLN A 117 -31.21 29.59 14.90
N LEU A 118 -31.11 30.72 15.60
CA LEU A 118 -29.89 31.51 15.64
C LEU A 118 -28.79 30.84 16.48
N GLY A 119 -29.14 30.17 17.58
CA GLY A 119 -28.18 29.50 18.47
C GLY A 119 -27.82 28.08 18.09
N LEU A 120 -28.35 27.56 16.97
CA LEU A 120 -27.96 26.23 16.48
C LEU A 120 -26.43 26.08 16.29
N SER A 121 -25.67 27.17 16.17
CA SER A 121 -24.21 27.14 15.97
C SER A 121 -23.38 27.48 17.21
N ASP A 122 -24.01 27.72 18.35
CA ASP A 122 -23.33 28.24 19.53
C ASP A 122 -22.44 27.19 20.21
N THR A 123 -21.28 27.66 20.68
CA THR A 123 -20.24 26.81 21.29
C THR A 123 -19.63 27.43 22.53
N GLU A 124 -20.13 28.60 22.95
CA GLU A 124 -19.83 29.17 24.25
C GLU A 124 -20.77 28.55 25.29
N PHE A 125 -20.41 28.66 26.56
CA PHE A 125 -21.21 28.11 27.65
C PHE A 125 -20.79 28.76 28.96
N ASP A 126 -21.54 29.75 29.43
CA ASP A 126 -21.36 30.41 30.72
C ASP A 126 -22.19 29.77 31.86
N ASN A 127 -23.05 28.80 31.53
CA ASN A 127 -23.99 28.12 32.42
C ASN A 127 -25.10 29.04 32.98
N ASP A 128 -25.41 30.14 32.29
CA ASP A 128 -26.55 31.02 32.52
C ASP A 128 -27.57 30.84 31.36
N PRO A 129 -28.75 30.26 31.62
CA PRO A 129 -29.75 30.02 30.58
C PRO A 129 -30.42 31.29 30.05
N SER A 130 -30.04 32.49 30.53
CA SER A 130 -30.59 33.76 30.06
C SER A 130 -29.65 34.52 29.10
N THR A 131 -28.41 34.06 28.95
CA THR A 131 -27.45 34.65 28.02
C THR A 131 -27.71 34.11 26.61
N GLN A 132 -28.15 34.98 25.70
CA GLN A 132 -28.26 34.62 24.28
C GLN A 132 -26.87 34.49 23.65
N GLY A 133 -26.65 33.43 22.87
CA GLY A 133 -25.37 33.16 22.21
C GLY A 133 -24.52 32.07 22.87
N ASP A 134 -25.05 31.44 23.92
CA ASP A 134 -24.45 30.29 24.57
C ASP A 134 -25.15 29.00 24.15
N ALA A 135 -24.41 27.89 24.14
CA ALA A 135 -25.01 26.60 23.83
C ALA A 135 -26.03 26.18 24.90
N ASP A 136 -27.18 25.64 24.48
CA ASP A 136 -28.22 25.17 25.41
C ASP A 136 -27.68 24.15 26.42
N ASN A 137 -26.78 23.29 25.93
CA ASN A 137 -26.22 22.22 26.72
C ASN A 137 -24.80 21.90 26.32
N ARG A 138 -24.02 21.46 27.31
CA ARG A 138 -22.61 21.11 27.15
C ARG A 138 -22.22 19.89 27.97
N VAL A 139 -21.36 19.05 27.41
CA VAL A 139 -20.66 18.00 28.14
C VAL A 139 -19.22 17.86 27.65
N THR A 140 -18.28 17.74 28.59
CA THR A 140 -16.86 17.49 28.27
C THR A 140 -16.56 15.99 28.35
N ASN A 141 -15.94 15.45 27.31
CA ASN A 141 -15.46 14.07 27.25
C ASN A 141 -13.97 14.04 26.91
N GLY A 142 -13.12 14.12 27.95
CA GLY A 142 -11.67 14.17 27.77
C GLY A 142 -11.23 15.41 26.98
N ALA A 143 -10.59 15.19 25.83
CA ALA A 143 -10.12 16.26 24.93
C ALA A 143 -11.22 16.86 24.04
N TYR A 144 -12.44 16.33 24.10
CA TYR A 144 -13.58 16.77 23.31
C TYR A 144 -14.57 17.53 24.19
N THR A 145 -15.13 18.62 23.67
CA THR A 145 -16.31 19.26 24.25
C THR A 145 -17.46 19.12 23.28
N ILE A 146 -18.59 18.64 23.77
CA ILE A 146 -19.79 18.37 23.00
C ILE A 146 -20.84 19.38 23.45
N TYR A 147 -21.34 20.14 22.49
CA TYR A 147 -22.44 21.08 22.64
C TYR A 147 -23.64 20.52 21.88
N TRP A 148 -24.85 20.79 22.36
CA TRP A 148 -26.02 20.58 21.54
C TRP A 148 -27.06 21.66 21.79
N ASN A 149 -27.57 22.18 20.69
CA ASN A 149 -28.50 23.31 20.66
C ASN A 149 -29.78 22.88 19.97
N VAL A 150 -30.89 23.49 20.34
CA VAL A 150 -32.23 23.07 19.99
C VAL A 150 -33.03 24.26 19.50
N ALA A 151 -33.52 24.16 18.27
CA ALA A 151 -34.46 25.13 17.70
C ALA A 151 -35.87 24.52 17.64
N ASP A 152 -36.81 25.15 18.34
CA ASP A 152 -38.22 24.79 18.29
C ASP A 152 -38.91 25.29 17.00
N ASN A 153 -39.83 24.49 16.46
CA ASN A 153 -40.64 24.80 15.27
C ASN A 153 -39.84 25.14 14.00
N PHE A 154 -38.64 24.60 13.88
CA PHE A 154 -37.77 24.75 12.72
C PHE A 154 -37.38 23.37 12.15
N PRO A 155 -37.29 23.20 10.81
CA PRO A 155 -37.68 24.15 9.76
C PRO A 155 -39.20 24.25 9.55
N ILE A 156 -39.99 23.38 10.18
CA ILE A 156 -41.44 23.37 10.12
C ILE A 156 -42.03 23.37 11.53
N THR A 157 -43.28 23.79 11.69
CA THR A 157 -43.96 23.74 12.99
C THR A 157 -44.03 22.32 13.52
N ASN A 158 -43.98 22.16 14.85
CA ASN A 158 -44.09 20.87 15.53
C ASN A 158 -42.88 19.93 15.28
N THR A 159 -41.73 20.50 14.92
CA THR A 159 -40.43 19.82 14.91
C THR A 159 -39.45 20.54 15.83
N LYS A 160 -38.51 19.78 16.40
CA LYS A 160 -37.33 20.27 17.11
C LYS A 160 -36.11 19.98 16.24
N THR A 161 -35.35 21.00 15.88
CA THR A 161 -34.06 20.80 15.21
C THR A 161 -32.99 20.79 16.27
N VAL A 162 -32.21 19.72 16.33
CA VAL A 162 -31.10 19.56 17.26
C VAL A 162 -29.81 19.59 16.46
N ARG A 163 -28.90 20.51 16.79
CA ARG A 163 -27.55 20.51 16.24
C ARG A 163 -26.55 20.17 17.33
N VAL A 164 -25.78 19.11 17.11
CA VAL A 164 -24.68 18.69 17.98
C VAL A 164 -23.37 19.18 17.39
N ILE A 165 -22.54 19.83 18.21
CA ILE A 165 -21.23 20.36 17.82
C ILE A 165 -20.17 19.79 18.74
N VAL A 166 -19.18 19.09 18.20
CA VAL A 166 -18.05 18.54 18.95
C VAL A 166 -16.80 19.33 18.59
N THR A 167 -16.19 19.98 19.58
CA THR A 167 -14.94 20.72 19.43
C THR A 167 -13.79 20.00 20.12
N TRP A 168 -12.59 20.14 19.56
CA TRP A 168 -11.35 19.66 20.15
C TRP A 168 -10.20 20.60 19.79
N GLN A 169 -9.10 20.50 20.52
CA GLN A 169 -7.87 21.24 20.24
C GLN A 169 -6.70 20.27 20.12
N LEU A 170 -6.04 20.27 18.97
CA LEU A 170 -4.89 19.39 18.70
C LEU A 170 -3.77 20.22 18.06
N TYR A 171 -2.56 20.17 18.64
CA TYR A 171 -1.40 20.94 18.20
C TYR A 171 -1.66 22.46 18.06
N GLY A 172 -2.49 23.03 18.95
CA GLY A 172 -2.85 24.45 18.91
C GLY A 172 -3.87 24.82 17.83
N ILE A 173 -4.35 23.84 17.05
CA ILE A 173 -5.41 24.02 16.06
C ILE A 173 -6.72 23.53 16.67
N GLN A 174 -7.72 24.40 16.69
CA GLN A 174 -9.08 24.01 17.05
C GLN A 174 -9.75 23.35 15.84
N GLY A 175 -10.41 22.22 16.08
CA GLY A 175 -11.24 21.54 15.10
C GLY A 175 -12.65 21.34 15.63
N SER A 176 -13.61 21.23 14.72
CA SER A 176 -14.99 20.91 15.05
C SER A 176 -15.60 19.93 14.05
N VAL A 177 -16.59 19.18 14.52
CA VAL A 177 -17.53 18.39 13.72
C VAL A 177 -18.91 18.73 14.22
N SER A 178 -19.82 19.07 13.32
CA SER A 178 -21.22 19.28 13.64
C SER A 178 -22.12 18.31 12.88
N MET A 179 -23.22 17.93 13.50
CA MET A 179 -24.27 17.12 12.90
C MET A 179 -25.62 17.68 13.33
N GLU A 180 -26.58 17.67 12.41
CA GLU A 180 -27.93 18.20 12.65
C GLU A 180 -28.98 17.10 12.44
N ARG A 181 -30.02 17.13 13.26
CA ARG A 181 -31.17 16.25 13.14
C ARG A 181 -32.46 17.00 13.45
N VAL A 182 -33.46 16.83 12.59
CA VAL A 182 -34.83 17.26 12.86
C VAL A 182 -35.60 16.10 13.51
N ILE A 183 -36.20 16.36 14.66
CA ILE A 183 -37.05 15.45 15.41
C ILE A 183 -38.49 15.92 15.25
N PRO A 184 -39.40 15.13 14.66
CA PRO A 184 -40.81 15.46 14.60
C PRO A 184 -41.52 15.06 15.89
N ARG A 185 -42.55 15.81 16.28
CA ARG A 185 -43.47 15.36 17.33
C ARG A 185 -44.33 14.22 16.78
N ILE A 186 -44.23 13.05 17.41
CA ILE A 186 -45.09 11.91 17.11
C ILE A 186 -46.38 12.07 17.93
N ILE A 187 -47.53 11.98 17.25
CA ILE A 187 -48.88 12.07 17.82
C ILE A 187 -49.34 10.76 18.43
#